data_AF-A0A5N3S1T9-F1
#
_entry.id   AF-A0A5N3S1T9-F1
#
_cell.length_a   1.000
_cell.length_b   1.000
_cell.length_c   1.000
_cell.angle_alpha   90.00
_cell.angle_beta   90.00
_cell.angle_gamma   90.00
#
_symmetry.space_group_name_H-M   'P 1'
#
loop_
_entity.id
_entity.type
_entity.pdbx_description
1 polymer ?
#
loop_
_entity_poly.entity_id
_entity_poly.type
_entity_poly.pdbx_seq_one_letter_code
_entity_poly.pdbx_strand_id
1 'polypeptide(L)' 'MSLTIPTNQDRLQWYLEAEQKILQQQSVKTAEGEELTLASLATVRKEIERLQRIIALQAQGGRRSMIRRNYLE' A
#
# COMPACT_ATOMS: atom_id res chain seq x y z
N MET A 1 16.54 -4.59 -18.11
CA MET A 1 15.72 -5.06 -16.96
C MET A 1 15.21 -3.82 -16.25
N SER A 2 13.97 -3.43 -16.52
CA SER A 2 13.35 -2.23 -15.94
C SER A 2 13.19 -2.46 -14.45
N LEU A 3 14.05 -1.87 -13.63
CA LEU A 3 13.82 -1.72 -12.19
C LEU A 3 12.62 -0.78 -12.03
N THR A 4 11.41 -1.31 -12.21
CA THR A 4 10.18 -0.61 -11.87
C THR A 4 10.24 -0.38 -10.37
N ILE A 5 10.57 0.84 -9.97
CA ILE A 5 10.47 1.28 -8.58
C ILE A 5 9.08 0.86 -8.12
N PRO A 6 8.95 0.00 -7.09
CA PRO A 6 7.65 -0.51 -6.68
C PRO A 6 6.77 0.70 -6.34
N THR A 7 5.67 0.84 -7.08
CA THR A 7 4.72 1.93 -6.90
C THR A 7 4.20 1.89 -5.46
N ASN A 8 3.80 3.04 -4.89
CA ASN A 8 3.23 3.07 -3.53
C ASN A 8 2.07 2.05 -3.34
N GLN A 9 1.33 1.74 -4.41
CA GLN A 9 0.32 0.67 -4.44
C GLN A 9 0.90 -0.74 -4.23
N ASP A 10 2.03 -1.05 -4.85
CA ASP A 10 2.71 -2.35 -4.73
C ASP A 10 3.21 -2.54 -3.28
N ARG A 11 3.82 -1.50 -2.72
CA ARG A 11 4.21 -1.46 -1.30
C ARG A 11 3.00 -1.62 -0.38
N LEU A 12 1.89 -0.92 -0.65
CA LEU A 12 0.67 -1.03 0.14
C LEU A 12 0.13 -2.47 0.14
N GLN A 13 0.11 -3.13 -1.02
CA GLN A 13 -0.35 -4.51 -1.12
C GLN A 13 0.55 -5.44 -0.31
N TRP A 14 1.87 -5.27 -0.39
CA TRP A 14 2.83 -6.04 0.40
C TRP A 14 2.57 -5.91 1.91
N TYR A 15 2.34 -4.68 2.40
CA TYR A 15 2.03 -4.46 3.83
C TYR A 15 0.70 -5.08 4.26
N LEU A 16 -0.33 -5.08 3.41
CA LEU A 16 -1.62 -5.74 3.68
C LEU A 16 -1.46 -7.26 3.76
N GLU A 17 -0.68 -7.86 2.86
CA GLU A 17 -0.36 -9.29 2.92
C GLU A 17 0.50 -9.62 4.15
N ALA A 18 1.42 -8.73 4.53
CA ALA A 18 2.21 -8.88 5.74
C ALA A 18 1.32 -8.84 6.99
N GLU A 19 0.36 -7.92 7.06
CA GLU A 19 -0.62 -7.85 8.14
C GLU A 19 -1.38 -9.18 8.29
N GLN A 20 -1.94 -9.71 7.20
CA GLN A 20 -2.64 -11.00 7.18
C GLN A 20 -1.78 -12.16 7.68
N LYS A 21 -0.50 -12.22 7.28
CA LYS A 21 0.43 -13.27 7.72
C LYS A 21 0.77 -13.14 9.20
N ILE A 22 1.01 -11.91 9.68
CA ILE A 22 1.26 -11.63 11.09
C ILE A 22 0.06 -12.01 11.97
N LEU A 23 -1.15 -11.70 11.51
CA LEU A 23 -2.39 -12.11 12.18
C LEU A 23 -2.55 -13.64 12.25
N GLN A 24 -2.01 -14.36 11.26
CA GLN A 24 -1.92 -15.82 11.27
C GLN A 24 -0.74 -16.38 12.08
N GLN A 25 -0.09 -15.55 12.91
CA GLN A 25 1.08 -15.90 13.71
C GLN A 25 2.33 -16.26 12.87
N GLN A 26 2.40 -15.81 11.61
CA GLN A 26 3.58 -15.97 10.76
C GLN A 26 4.42 -14.69 10.79
N SER A 27 5.75 -14.83 10.76
CA SER A 27 6.66 -13.69 10.61
C SER A 27 6.91 -13.37 9.14
N VAL A 28 6.98 -12.08 8.81
CA VAL A 28 7.22 -11.62 7.43
C VAL A 28 8.47 -10.77 7.40
N LYS A 29 9.39 -11.11 6.51
CA LYS A 29 10.64 -10.37 6.34
C LYS A 29 10.50 -9.31 5.26
N THR A 30 10.79 -8.05 5.60
CA THR A 30 10.81 -6.95 4.63
C THR A 30 11.96 -7.12 3.64
N ALA A 31 11.89 -6.41 2.51
CA ALA A 31 12.99 -6.34 1.56
C ALA A 31 14.27 -5.72 2.16
N GLU A 32 14.14 -4.99 3.27
CA GLU A 32 15.24 -4.38 4.03
C GLU A 32 15.80 -5.32 5.11
N GLY A 33 15.22 -6.52 5.25
CA GLY A 33 15.67 -7.55 6.20
C GLY A 33 15.05 -7.44 7.59
N GLU A 34 14.13 -6.50 7.83
CA GLU A 34 13.39 -6.38 9.09
C GLU A 34 12.33 -7.48 9.21
N GLU A 35 12.17 -8.03 10.41
CA GLU A 35 11.19 -9.06 10.70
C GLU A 35 9.94 -8.44 11.33
N LEU A 36 8.82 -8.50 10.60
CA LEU A 36 7.53 -8.03 11.07
C LEU A 36 6.81 -9.17 11.77
N THR A 37 6.48 -8.94 13.03
CA THR A 37 5.73 -9.86 13.91
C THR A 37 4.53 -9.12 14.52
N LEU A 38 3.79 -9.79 15.42
CA LEU A 38 2.65 -9.17 16.12
C LEU A 38 3.04 -7.88 16.86
N ALA A 39 4.28 -7.77 17.35
CA ALA A 39 4.79 -6.55 17.97
C ALA A 39 4.88 -5.38 16.98
N SER A 40 5.16 -5.66 15.71
CA SER A 40 5.27 -4.68 14.63
C SER A 40 3.94 -4.41 13.93
N LEU A 41 2.85 -5.11 14.28
CA LEU A 41 1.54 -4.98 13.64
C LEU A 41 1.00 -3.54 13.70
N ALA A 42 1.18 -2.87 14.83
CA ALA A 42 0.79 -1.46 14.98
C ALA A 42 1.56 -0.53 14.03
N THR A 43 2.84 -0.83 13.79
CA THR A 43 3.69 -0.10 12.84
C THR A 43 3.25 -0.37 11.40
N VAL A 44 2.99 -1.63 11.05
CA VAL A 44 2.49 -2.04 9.73
C VAL A 44 1.19 -1.32 9.39
N ARG A 45 0.23 -1.30 10.33
CA ARG A 45 -1.05 -0.59 10.14
C ARG A 45 -0.87 0.90 9.90
N LYS A 46 0.01 1.55 10.66
CA LYS A 46 0.33 2.98 10.44
C LYS A 46 0.94 3.23 9.06
N GLU A 47 1.82 2.35 8.60
CA GLU A 47 2.43 2.48 7.27
C GLU A 47 1.41 2.26 6.15
N ILE A 48 0.49 1.30 6.33
CA ILE A 48 -0.67 1.09 5.44
C ILE A 48 -1.49 2.37 5.33
N GLU A 49 -1.88 2.98 6.44
CA GLU A 49 -2.66 4.23 6.45
C GLU A 49 -1.90 5.38 5.77
N ARG A 50 -0.59 5.50 6.03
CA ARG A 50 0.26 6.52 5.40
C ARG A 50 0.33 6.33 3.89
N LEU A 51 0.58 5.11 3.42
CA LEU A 51 0.64 4.79 2.00
C LEU A 51 -0.71 5.00 1.32
N GLN A 52 -1.81 4.58 1.94
CA GLN A 52 -3.16 4.85 1.44
C GLN A 52 -3.41 6.34 1.29
N ARG A 53 -3.02 7.16 2.27
CA ARG A 53 -3.17 8.62 2.19
C ARG A 53 -2.34 9.21 1.05
N ILE A 54 -1.10 8.76 0.88
CA ILE A 54 -0.24 9.21 -0.23
C ILE A 54 -0.85 8.83 -1.57
N ILE A 55 -1.34 7.59 -1.73
CA ILE A 55 -1.99 7.11 -2.95
C ILE A 55 -3.26 7.91 -3.23
N ALA A 56 -4.08 8.18 -2.20
CA ALA A 56 -5.30 8.97 -2.32
C ALA A 56 -4.98 10.42 -2.77
N LEU A 57 -3.95 11.03 -2.19
CA LEU A 57 -3.47 12.37 -2.58
C LEU A 57 -2.92 12.38 -4.01
N GLN A 58 -2.14 11.37 -4.40
CA GLN A 58 -1.63 11.20 -5.77
C GLN A 58 -2.78 11.02 -6.77
N ALA A 59 -3.78 10.21 -6.42
CA ALA A 59 -4.97 10.01 -7.22
C ALA A 59 -5.78 11.32 -7.37
N GLN A 60 -5.90 12.11 -6.31
CA GLN A 60 -6.66 13.37 -6.31
C GLN A 60 -5.93 14.50 -7.06
N GLY A 61 -4.59 14.52 -7.02
CA GLY A 61 -3.75 15.46 -7.76
C GLY A 61 -3.65 15.17 -9.27
N GLY A 62 -3.89 13.93 -9.70
CA GLY A 62 -3.85 13.52 -11.12
C GLY A 62 -5.22 13.33 -11.81
N ARG A 63 -6.30 13.07 -11.06
CA ARG A 63 -7.63 12.73 -11.63
C ARG A 63 -8.61 13.90 -11.81
N ARG A 64 -8.19 15.16 -11.70
CA ARG A 64 -9.08 16.30 -12.00
C ARG A 64 -9.30 16.57 -13.49
N SER A 65 -8.54 15.92 -14.38
CA SER A 65 -8.70 16.04 -15.84
C SER A 65 -8.90 14.68 -16.50
N MET A 66 -9.98 13.97 -16.20
CA MET A 66 -10.56 13.05 -17.18
C MET A 66 -12.05 12.86 -16.91
N ILE A 67 -12.80 13.80 -17.49
CA ILE A 67 -14.11 13.66 -18.10
C ILE A 67 -14.68 12.23 -17.99
N ARG A 68 -15.74 12.08 -17.20
CA ARG A 68 -16.80 11.12 -17.50
C ARG A 68 -18.13 11.86 -17.55
N ARG A 69 -18.25 12.75 -18.54
CA ARG A 69 -19.54 13.27 -18.99
C ARG A 69 -20.01 12.37 -20.12
N ASN A 70 -20.50 11.18 -19.75
CA ASN A 70 -21.34 10.37 -20.64
C ASN A 70 -22.23 9.48 -19.77
N TYR A 71 -23.31 10.08 -19.28
CA TYR A 71 -24.52 9.36 -18.92
C TYR A 71 -25.69 10.30 -19.25
N LEU A 72 -26.58 9.83 -20.14
CA LEU A 72 -27.95 10.28 -20.41
C LEU A 72 -28.12 11.51 -21.33
N GLU A 73 -28.37 11.29 -22.63
CA GLU A 73 -29.69 11.30 -23.30
C GLU A 73 -29.54 11.05 -24.81
#